data_AF-V2VKQ2-F1
#
_entry.id   AF-V2VKQ2-F1
#
_cell.length_a   1.000
_cell.length_b   1.000
_cell.length_c   1.000
_cell.angle_alpha   90.00
_cell.angle_beta   90.00
_cell.angle_gamma   90.00
#
_symmetry.space_group_name_H-M   'P 1'
#
loop_
_entity.id
_entity.type
_entity.pdbx_description
1 polymer ?
#
loop_
_entity_poly.entity_id
_entity_poly.type
_entity_poly.pdbx_seq_one_letter_code
_entity_poly.pdbx_strand_id
1 'polypeptide(L)' 'MHEGRKINYSIFNKLSRVQQNGIVENKRLGSVLAYIQQQHEELEKQNKYSRSKKSMPSRKAQKAVIEQINLNPVLDSYA' A
#
# COMPACT_ATOMS: atom_id res chain seq x y z
N MET A 1 33.73 63.13 10.70
CA MET A 1 32.99 62.14 9.91
C MET A 1 32.94 60.85 10.71
N HIS A 2 31.75 60.30 10.95
CA HIS A 2 31.61 59.09 11.78
C HIS A 2 31.78 57.87 10.87
N GLU A 3 32.88 57.12 11.04
CA GLU A 3 33.06 55.87 10.33
C GLU A 3 32.18 54.80 11.00
N GLY A 4 31.05 54.50 10.36
CA GLY A 4 30.07 53.55 10.87
C GLY A 4 30.68 52.15 11.03
N ARG A 5 30.48 51.54 12.21
CA ARG A 5 30.99 50.20 12.51
C ARG A 5 30.18 49.14 11.75
N LYS A 6 30.86 48.30 10.96
CA LYS A 6 30.21 47.23 10.17
C LYS A 6 29.61 46.18 11.11
N ILE A 7 28.30 46.00 11.02
CA ILE A 7 27.55 44.99 11.78
C ILE A 7 27.41 43.74 10.90
N ASN A 8 27.70 42.56 11.45
CA ASN A 8 27.42 41.30 10.76
C ASN A 8 25.91 41.04 10.82
N TYR A 9 25.26 41.01 9.67
CA TYR A 9 23.85 40.65 9.55
C TYR A 9 23.70 39.50 8.55
N SER A 10 22.69 38.66 8.78
CA SER A 10 22.26 37.65 7.83
C SER A 10 20.86 38.02 7.35
N ILE A 11 20.68 38.12 6.02
CA ILE A 11 19.38 38.39 5.44
C ILE A 11 18.62 37.06 5.37
N PHE A 12 17.48 37.00 6.03
CA PHE A 12 16.61 35.83 5.94
C PHE A 12 16.06 35.68 4.52
N ASN A 13 16.54 34.67 3.79
CA ASN A 13 16.04 34.34 2.46
C ASN A 13 14.69 33.62 2.58
N LYS A 14 13.59 34.34 2.34
CA LYS A 14 12.22 33.78 2.37
C LYS A 14 11.95 32.76 1.26
N LEU A 15 12.72 32.81 0.15
CA LEU A 15 12.51 31.96 -1.03
C LEU A 15 13.18 30.59 -0.90
N SER A 16 14.16 30.42 -0.01
CA SER A 16 14.92 29.17 0.10
C SER A 16 14.21 28.05 0.87
N ARG A 17 13.02 28.31 1.44
CA ARG A 17 12.33 27.38 2.34
C ARG A 17 11.27 26.49 1.71
N VAL A 18 10.83 26.77 0.48
CA VAL A 18 9.79 25.98 -0.17
C VAL A 18 10.37 25.28 -1.38
N GLN A 19 10.70 24.00 -1.20
CA GLN A 19 10.98 23.10 -2.32
C GLN A 19 9.68 22.89 -3.10
N GLN A 20 9.43 23.77 -4.06
CA GLN A 20 8.23 23.77 -4.89
C GLN A 20 7.98 22.40 -5.55
N ASN A 21 9.05 21.68 -5.88
CA ASN A 21 9.02 20.33 -6.42
C ASN A 21 8.28 19.37 -5.47
N GLY A 22 8.59 19.39 -4.17
CA GLY A 22 7.91 18.53 -3.18
C GLY A 22 6.42 18.86 -3.03
N ILE A 23 6.03 20.12 -3.18
CA ILE A 23 4.60 20.51 -3.17
C ILE A 23 3.88 19.99 -4.41
N VAL A 24 4.48 20.11 -5.59
CA VAL A 24 3.89 19.65 -6.85
C VAL A 24 3.81 18.13 -6.87
N GLU A 25 4.84 17.43 -6.41
CA GLU A 25 4.86 15.98 -6.27
C GLU A 25 3.81 15.48 -5.27
N ASN A 26 3.66 16.13 -4.11
CA ASN A 26 2.60 15.79 -3.15
C ASN A 26 1.18 16.00 -3.72
N LYS A 27 0.96 17.07 -4.50
CA LYS A 27 -0.33 17.30 -5.19
C LYS A 27 -0.61 16.24 -6.26
N ARG A 28 0.42 15.85 -7.03
CA ARG A 28 0.32 14.76 -8.01
C ARG A 28 0.03 13.42 -7.32
N LEU A 29 0.70 13.15 -6.20
CA LEU A 29 0.49 11.95 -5.40
C LEU A 29 -0.97 11.85 -4.93
N GLY A 30 -1.58 12.95 -4.47
CA GLY A 30 -2.99 12.95 -4.08
C GLY A 30 -3.93 12.54 -5.22
N SER A 31 -3.67 13.01 -6.44
CA SER A 31 -4.46 12.65 -7.63
C SER A 31 -4.28 11.18 -8.01
N VAL A 32 -3.04 10.67 -7.94
CA VAL A 32 -2.71 9.27 -8.19
C VAL A 32 -3.34 8.35 -7.14
N LEU A 33 -3.30 8.72 -5.87
CA LEU A 33 -3.92 7.94 -4.78
C LEU A 33 -5.45 7.90 -4.92
N ALA A 34 -6.09 9.02 -5.29
CA ALA A 34 -7.52 9.05 -5.55
C ALA A 34 -7.92 8.13 -6.73
N TYR A 35 -7.12 8.15 -7.82
CA TYR A 35 -7.32 7.24 -8.94
C TYR A 35 -7.17 5.77 -8.54
N ILE A 36 -6.12 5.42 -7.78
CA ILE A 36 -5.91 4.06 -7.27
C ILE A 36 -7.09 3.62 -6.40
N GLN A 37 -7.56 4.48 -5.49
CA GLN A 37 -8.71 4.20 -4.63
C GLN A 37 -9.97 3.92 -5.44
N GLN A 38 -10.27 4.74 -6.45
CA GLN A 38 -11.42 4.53 -7.33
C GLN A 38 -11.33 3.19 -8.07
N GLN A 39 -10.16 2.84 -8.60
CA GLN A 39 -9.94 1.55 -9.27
C GLN A 39 -10.14 0.37 -8.31
N HIS A 40 -9.68 0.48 -7.07
CA HIS A 40 -9.92 -0.55 -6.05
C HIS A 40 -11.41 -0.72 -5.75
N GLU A 41 -12.16 0.37 -5.55
CA GLU A 41 -13.61 0.31 -5.31
C GLU A 41 -14.39 -0.31 -6.47
N GLU A 42 -14.02 -0.01 -7.72
CA GLU A 42 -14.61 -0.62 -8.91
C GLU A 42 -14.37 -2.13 -8.95
N LEU A 43 -13.16 -2.58 -8.61
CA LEU A 43 -12.80 -4.00 -8.60
C LEU A 43 -13.42 -4.77 -7.42
N GLU A 44 -13.62 -4.12 -6.26
CA GLU A 44 -14.38 -4.67 -5.13
C GLU A 44 -15.87 -4.85 -5.48
N LYS A 45 -16.51 -3.84 -6.08
CA LYS A 45 -17.91 -3.93 -6.56
C LYS A 45 -18.09 -5.08 -7.55
N GLN A 46 -17.10 -5.32 -8.41
CA GLN A 46 -17.10 -6.44 -9.35
C GLN A 46 -16.80 -7.80 -8.68
N ASN A 47 -16.64 -7.87 -7.36
CA ASN A 47 -16.24 -9.07 -6.59
C ASN A 47 -14.92 -9.71 -7.06
N LYS A 48 -14.11 -9.02 -7.88
CA LYS A 48 -12.85 -9.54 -8.44
C LYS A 48 -11.73 -9.67 -7.39
N TYR A 49 -11.81 -8.88 -6.32
CA TYR A 49 -10.95 -9.00 -5.13
C TYR A 49 -11.59 -9.74 -3.96
N SER A 50 -12.82 -10.23 -4.12
CA SER A 50 -13.39 -11.09 -3.09
C SER A 50 -12.54 -12.35 -2.99
N ARG A 51 -11.99 -12.60 -1.80
CA ARG A 51 -11.35 -13.88 -1.48
C ARG A 51 -12.34 -14.97 -1.87
N SER A 52 -11.96 -15.88 -2.77
CA SER A 52 -12.91 -16.80 -3.38
C SER A 52 -13.75 -17.46 -2.29
N LYS A 53 -15.04 -17.13 -2.21
CA LYS A 53 -15.99 -17.82 -1.32
C LYS A 53 -16.31 -19.23 -1.83
N LYS A 54 -15.59 -19.72 -2.85
CA LYS A 54 -15.54 -21.15 -3.18
C LYS A 54 -14.94 -21.87 -1.98
N SER A 55 -15.84 -22.32 -1.10
CA SER A 55 -15.68 -23.34 -0.06
C SER A 55 -14.21 -23.67 0.25
N MET A 56 -13.49 -22.76 0.92
CA MET A 56 -12.24 -23.17 1.56
C MET A 56 -12.64 -24.19 2.62
N PRO A 57 -12.17 -25.45 2.55
CA PRO A 57 -12.55 -26.47 3.51
C PRO A 57 -12.19 -25.97 4.90
N SER A 58 -13.14 -26.06 5.84
CA SER A 58 -12.86 -25.75 7.24
C SER A 58 -11.63 -26.53 7.71
N ARG A 59 -10.88 -25.97 8.68
CA ARG A 59 -9.72 -26.65 9.28
C ARG A 59 -10.05 -28.06 9.76
N LYS A 60 -11.31 -28.30 10.19
CA LYS A 60 -11.81 -29.64 10.53
C LYS A 60 -11.92 -30.58 9.32
N ALA A 61 -12.43 -30.07 8.20
CA ALA A 61 -12.53 -30.84 6.96
C ALA A 61 -11.15 -31.20 6.40
N GLN A 62 -10.18 -30.27 6.50
CA GLN A 62 -8.79 -30.54 6.10
C GLN A 62 -8.14 -31.64 6.97
N LYS A 63 -8.34 -31.58 8.30
CA LYS A 63 -7.83 -32.62 9.22
C LYS A 63 -8.44 -34.00 8.93
N ALA A 64 -9.74 -34.06 8.68
CA ALA A 64 -10.41 -35.33 8.36
C ALA A 64 -9.85 -35.97 7.07
N VAL A 65 -9.55 -35.16 6.04
CA VAL A 65 -8.91 -35.65 4.81
C VAL A 65 -7.49 -36.16 5.08
N ILE A 66 -6.69 -35.44 5.87
CA ILE A 66 -5.32 -35.87 6.25
C ILE A 66 -5.35 -37.17 7.07
N GLU A 67 -6.30 -37.30 8.01
CA GLU A 67 -6.47 -38.52 8.80
C GLU A 67 -6.86 -39.72 7.93
N GLN A 68 -7.71 -39.51 6.91
CA GLN A 68 -8.06 -40.55 5.93
C GLN A 68 -6.88 -40.96 5.04
N ILE A 69 -6.04 -40.01 4.63
CA ILE A 69 -4.83 -40.28 3.84
C ILE A 69 -3.83 -41.10 4.68
N ASN A 70 -3.62 -40.73 5.95
CA ASN A 70 -2.72 -41.46 6.86
C ASN A 70 -3.18 -42.89 7.14
N LEU A 71 -4.49 -43.17 7.06
CA LEU A 71 -5.06 -44.51 7.20
C LEU A 71 -4.89 -45.38 5.94
N ASN A 72 -4.78 -44.76 4.76
CA ASN A 72 -4.64 -45.49 3.50
C ASN A 72 -3.75 -44.75 2.48
N PRO A 73 -2.44 -45.06 2.44
CA PRO A 73 -1.45 -44.30 1.65
C PRO A 73 -1.59 -44.46 0.13
N VAL A 74 -2.48 -45.33 -0.37
CA VAL A 74 -2.71 -45.55 -1.81
C VAL A 74 -3.44 -44.36 -2.48
N LEU A 75 -4.10 -43.51 -1.68
CA LEU A 75 -4.97 -42.43 -2.15
C LEU A 75 -4.22 -41.21 -2.71
N ASP A 76 -2.91 -41.08 -2.47
CA ASP A 76 -2.09 -39.97 -2.97
C ASP A 76 -1.77 -40.06 -4.47
N SER A 77 -2.05 -41.21 -5.12
CA SER A 77 -1.61 -41.51 -6.50
C SER A 77 -2.50 -40.98 -7.63
N TYR A 78 -3.62 -40.31 -7.34
CA TYR A 78 -4.60 -39.84 -8.33
C TYR A 78 -4.87 -38.32 -8.32
N ALA A 79 -3.97 -37.53 -7.72
CA ALA A 79 -4.07 -36.06 -7.69
C ALA A 79 -3.23 -35.38 -8.78
#